data_AF-A0A915ZQZ4-F1
#
_entry.id   AF-A0A915ZQZ4-F1
#
_cell.length_a   1.000
_cell.length_b   1.000
_cell.length_c   1.000
_cell.angle_alpha   90.00
_cell.angle_beta   90.00
_cell.angle_gamma   90.00
#
_symmetry.space_group_name_H-M   'P 1'
#
loop_
_entity.id
_entity.type
_entity.pdbx_description
1 polymer ?
#
loop_
_entity_poly.entity_id
_entity_poly.type
_entity_poly.pdbx_seq_one_letter_code
_entity_poly.pdbx_strand_id
1 'polypeptide(L)'
;MGKQPHPFHLYFELVSNLNNKTNKYAVCLCCIEEYTRNIAITKKECCIFNKAKYYHDHLASYENFKERYDEKKCAEILSLGNNNHDDNYKSNKSTSKRKS
;
A
#
# COMPACT_ATOMS: atom_id res chain seq x y z
N MET A 1 -2.95 23.17 1.58
CA MET A 1 -1.59 22.62 1.36
C MET A 1 -1.68 21.12 1.55
N GLY A 2 -1.59 20.35 0.47
CA GLY A 2 -1.81 18.90 0.50
C GLY A 2 -0.65 18.18 1.19
N LYS A 3 -0.95 17.18 2.03
CA LYS A 3 0.07 16.29 2.61
C LYS A 3 0.82 15.60 1.47
N GLN A 4 2.14 15.50 1.60
CA GLN A 4 2.94 14.76 0.62
C GLN A 4 2.49 13.28 0.60
N PRO A 5 2.39 12.66 -0.58
CA PRO A 5 2.12 11.24 -0.69
C PRO A 5 3.23 10.45 0.01
N HIS A 6 2.87 9.33 0.65
CA HIS A 6 3.87 8.47 1.28
C HIS A 6 4.88 7.98 0.23
N PRO A 7 6.16 7.82 0.58
CA PRO A 7 7.21 7.50 -0.39
C PRO A 7 6.96 6.16 -1.11
N PHE A 8 6.26 5.21 -0.47
CA PHE A 8 5.87 3.95 -1.12
C PHE A 8 4.91 4.10 -2.30
N HIS A 9 4.28 5.26 -2.55
CA HIS A 9 3.31 5.42 -3.64
C HIS A 9 3.89 5.12 -5.03
N LEU A 10 5.21 5.17 -5.18
CA LEU A 10 5.92 4.81 -6.41
C LEU A 10 5.91 3.29 -6.68
N TYR A 11 5.65 2.47 -5.66
CA TYR A 11 5.67 1.00 -5.74
C TYR A 11 4.27 0.38 -5.66
N PHE A 12 3.23 1.22 -5.52
CA PHE A 12 1.85 0.80 -5.36
C PHE A 12 0.90 1.64 -6.22
N GLU A 13 -0.03 0.98 -6.90
CA GLU A 13 -1.13 1.63 -7.60
C GLU A 13 -2.36 1.71 -6.70
N LEU A 14 -2.95 2.91 -6.54
CA LEU A 14 -4.19 3.08 -5.77
C LEU A 14 -5.41 2.67 -6.61
N VAL A 15 -6.15 1.68 -6.11
CA VAL A 15 -7.34 1.14 -6.75
C VAL A 15 -8.59 1.51 -5.94
N SER A 16 -9.62 1.94 -6.64
CA SER A 16 -10.90 2.28 -6.02
C SER A 16 -11.59 1.03 -5.51
N ASN A 17 -12.02 1.05 -4.25
CA ASN A 17 -12.84 0.00 -3.70
C ASN A 17 -14.30 0.21 -4.13
N LEU A 18 -14.84 -0.74 -4.89
CA LEU A 18 -16.23 -0.70 -5.37
C LEU A 18 -17.25 -0.71 -4.22
N ASN A 19 -16.91 -1.36 -3.09
CA ASN A 19 -17.77 -1.40 -1.89
C ASN A 19 -17.61 -0.17 -0.99
N ASN A 20 -16.49 0.54 -1.05
CA ASN A 20 -16.24 1.69 -0.17
C ASN A 20 -15.41 2.77 -0.89
N LYS A 21 -16.11 3.74 -1.48
CA LYS A 21 -15.49 4.83 -2.25
C LYS A 21 -14.46 5.65 -1.45
N THR A 22 -14.53 5.63 -0.13
CA THR A 22 -13.64 6.40 0.76
C THR A 22 -12.34 5.64 1.08
N ASN A 23 -12.38 4.30 1.08
CA ASN A 23 -11.23 3.46 1.41
C ASN A 23 -10.64 2.82 0.15
N LYS A 24 -9.72 3.54 -0.50
CA LYS A 24 -8.92 3.00 -1.61
C LYS A 24 -8.00 1.90 -1.10
N TYR A 25 -7.86 0.84 -1.89
CA TYR A 25 -6.79 -0.15 -1.71
C TYR A 25 -5.59 0.28 -2.55
N ALA A 26 -4.46 -0.34 -2.27
CA ALA A 26 -3.29 -0.25 -3.12
C ALA A 26 -2.89 -1.64 -3.57
N VAL A 27 -2.36 -1.71 -4.78
CA VAL A 27 -1.89 -2.95 -5.40
C VAL A 27 -0.42 -2.79 -5.71
N CYS A 28 0.40 -3.76 -5.29
CA CYS A 28 1.83 -3.72 -5.56
C CYS A 28 2.10 -3.78 -7.07
N LEU A 29 2.99 -2.91 -7.56
CA LEU A 29 3.40 -2.94 -8.96
C LEU A 29 4.07 -4.26 -9.34
N CYS A 30 4.81 -4.90 -8.41
CA CYS A 30 5.39 -6.22 -8.65
C CYS A 30 4.30 -7.29 -8.85
N CYS A 31 3.20 -7.22 -8.10
CA CYS A 31 2.05 -8.11 -8.32
C CYS A 31 1.36 -7.85 -9.67
N ILE A 32 1.25 -6.58 -10.07
CA ILE A 32 0.67 -6.22 -11.38
C ILE A 32 1.52 -6.78 -12.50
N GLU A 33 2.83 -6.78 -12.36
CA GLU A 33 3.72 -7.30 -13.39
C GLU A 33 3.72 -8.82 -13.47
N GLU A 34 3.63 -9.51 -12.33
CA GLU A 34 3.52 -10.97 -12.30
C GLU A 34 2.18 -11.47 -12.87
N TYR A 35 1.07 -10.83 -12.49
CA TYR A 35 -0.27 -11.36 -12.75
C TYR A 35 -1.09 -10.57 -13.77
N THR A 36 -0.70 -9.36 -14.17
CA THR A 36 -1.55 -8.30 -14.74
C THR A 36 -2.46 -7.60 -13.72
N ARG A 37 -2.78 -6.34 -14.00
CA ARG A 37 -3.57 -5.46 -13.11
C ARG A 37 -4.92 -6.07 -12.72
N ASN A 38 -5.66 -6.62 -13.68
CA ASN A 38 -7.00 -7.16 -13.45
C ASN A 38 -6.99 -8.40 -12.57
N ILE A 39 -5.91 -9.19 -12.61
CA ILE A 39 -5.77 -10.36 -11.75
C ILE A 39 -5.28 -9.93 -10.37
N ALA A 40 -4.28 -9.04 -10.30
CA ALA A 40 -3.75 -8.52 -9.03
C ALA A 40 -4.83 -7.85 -8.16
N ILE A 41 -5.78 -7.11 -8.75
CA ILE A 41 -6.89 -6.50 -7.98
C ILE A 41 -7.88 -7.52 -7.41
N THR A 42 -7.92 -8.75 -7.92
CA THR A 42 -8.80 -9.82 -7.43
C THR A 42 -8.12 -10.68 -6.36
N LYS A 43 -6.78 -10.72 -6.38
CA LYS A 43 -5.95 -11.39 -5.38
C LYS A 43 -5.85 -10.53 -4.11
N LYS A 44 -6.43 -11.03 -3.01
CA LYS A 44 -6.39 -10.35 -1.70
C LYS A 44 -4.97 -10.16 -1.17
N GLU A 45 -4.06 -11.07 -1.50
CA GLU A 45 -2.63 -10.99 -1.14
C GLU A 45 -1.90 -9.81 -1.79
N CYS A 46 -2.34 -9.40 -2.99
CA CYS A 46 -1.80 -8.26 -3.74
C CYS A 46 -2.48 -6.94 -3.37
N CYS A 47 -3.66 -7.01 -2.74
CA CYS A 47 -4.48 -5.86 -2.38
C CYS A 47 -4.27 -5.49 -0.91
N ILE A 48 -3.71 -4.31 -0.68
CA ILE A 48 -3.28 -3.86 0.62
C ILE A 48 -3.99 -2.57 1.01
N PHE A 49 -4.17 -2.37 2.31
CA PHE A 49 -4.74 -1.13 2.82
C PHE A 49 -3.79 0.03 2.55
N ASN A 50 -4.34 1.19 2.23
CA ASN A 50 -3.56 2.42 1.99
C ASN A 50 -2.97 3.00 3.30
N LYS A 51 -2.01 2.29 3.88
CA LYS A 51 -1.17 2.75 4.99
C LYS A 51 0.26 2.26 4.80
N ALA A 52 1.23 3.11 5.17
CA ALA A 52 2.66 2.85 5.00
C ALA A 52 3.11 1.52 5.63
N LYS A 53 2.61 1.16 6.82
CA LYS A 53 2.91 -0.11 7.48
C LYS A 53 2.62 -1.31 6.58
N TYR A 54 1.45 -1.33 5.95
CA TYR A 54 1.03 -2.46 5.13
C TYR A 54 1.83 -2.58 3.83
N TYR A 55 2.29 -1.45 3.28
CA TYR A 55 3.21 -1.46 2.14
C TYR A 55 4.56 -2.04 2.51
N HIS A 56 5.11 -1.61 3.65
CA HIS A 56 6.36 -2.14 4.15
C HIS A 56 6.28 -3.65 4.41
N ASP A 57 5.25 -4.10 5.13
CA ASP A 57 5.04 -5.52 5.45
C ASP A 57 4.90 -6.38 4.18
N HIS A 58 4.19 -5.88 3.17
CA HIS A 58 4.07 -6.57 1.88
C HIS A 58 5.42 -6.65 1.15
N LEU A 59 6.13 -5.53 0.96
CA LEU A 59 7.42 -5.55 0.27
C LEU A 59 8.47 -6.41 0.99
N ALA A 60 8.46 -6.43 2.33
CA ALA A 60 9.40 -7.23 3.12
C ALA A 60 9.15 -8.75 2.98
N SER A 61 7.89 -9.15 2.76
CA SER A 61 7.48 -10.56 2.65
C SER A 61 7.38 -11.06 1.21
N TYR A 62 7.22 -10.19 0.22
CA TYR A 62 7.01 -10.58 -1.16
C TYR A 62 8.30 -11.02 -1.84
N GLU A 63 8.39 -12.31 -2.21
CA GLU A 63 9.60 -12.91 -2.79
C GLU A 63 9.95 -12.28 -4.14
N ASN A 64 8.96 -12.05 -4.99
CA ASN A 64 9.17 -11.46 -6.31
C ASN A 64 9.68 -10.01 -6.24
N PHE A 65 9.45 -9.30 -5.12
CA PHE A 65 10.08 -8.01 -4.89
C PHE A 65 11.59 -8.17 -4.63
N LYS A 66 12.00 -9.18 -3.86
CA LYS A 66 13.41 -9.49 -3.56
C LYS A 66 14.17 -10.02 -4.77
N GLU A 67 13.50 -10.74 -5.67
CA GLU A 67 14.11 -11.19 -6.92
C GLU A 67 14.27 -10.06 -7.94
N ARG A 68 13.38 -9.06 -7.89
CA ARG A 68 13.36 -7.95 -8.85
C ARG A 68 14.41 -6.88 -8.57
N TYR A 69 14.71 -6.64 -7.29
CA TYR A 69 15.64 -5.61 -6.87
C TYR A 69 16.79 -6.23 -6.08
N ASP A 70 18.01 -5.76 -6.31
CA ASP A 70 19.15 -6.14 -5.49
C ASP A 70 18.90 -5.84 -4.01
N GLU A 71 19.52 -6.60 -3.11
CA GLU A 71 19.35 -6.47 -1.65
C GLU A 71 19.51 -5.01 -1.17
N LYS A 72 20.49 -4.29 -1.72
CA LYS A 72 20.72 -2.87 -1.39
C LYS A 72 19.51 -1.99 -1.75
N LYS A 73 18.94 -2.17 -2.95
CA LYS A 73 17.74 -1.44 -3.38
C LYS A 73 16.52 -1.83 -2.54
N CYS A 74 16.37 -3.12 -2.22
CA CYS A 74 15.33 -3.58 -1.31
C CYS A 74 15.43 -2.87 0.05
N ALA A 75 16.63 -2.80 0.63
CA ALA A 75 16.88 -2.11 1.90
C ALA A 75 16.60 -0.60 1.82
N GLU A 76 16.99 0.07 0.73
CA GLU A 76 16.69 1.49 0.49
C GLU A 76 15.18 1.73 0.42
N ILE A 77 14.44 0.90 -0.32
CA ILE A 77 12.99 1.01 -0.47
C ILE A 77 12.29 0.77 0.87
N LEU A 78 12.66 -0.28 1.61
CA LEU A 78 12.08 -0.58 2.92
C LEU A 78 12.39 0.52 3.94
N SER A 79 13.57 1.14 3.86
CA SER A 79 13.96 2.27 4.73
C SER A 79 13.13 3.55 4.50
N LEU A 80 12.39 3.66 3.39
CA LEU A 80 11.47 4.78 3.15
C LEU A 80 10.33 4.85 4.18
N GLY A 81 9.95 3.70 4.76
CA GLY A 81 8.89 3.59 5.76
C GLY A 81 9.29 4.07 7.16
N ASN A 82 10.58 3.92 7.52
CA ASN A 82 11.08 4.29 8.84
C ASN A 82 11.21 5.80 9.05
N ASN A 83 11.35 6.59 7.97
CA ASN A 83 11.59 8.03 8.06
C ASN A 83 10.31 8.88 8.18
N ASN A 84 9.12 8.27 8.09
CA ASN A 84 7.85 8.97 8.23
C ASN A 84 7.00 8.34 9.33
N HIS A 85 7.48 8.51 10.57
CA HIS A 85 6.67 8.33 11.78
C HIS A 85 5.62 9.46 11.85
N ASP A 86 4.60 9.39 11.00
CA ASP A 86 3.39 10.15 11.19
C ASP A 86 2.20 9.23 10.91
N ASP A 87 1.76 8.56 11.96
CA ASP A 87 0.51 7.81 12.06
C ASP A 87 -0.73 8.70 11.85
N ASN A 88 -0.52 9.99 11.55
CA ASN A 88 -1.55 10.98 11.28
C ASN A 88 -1.90 11.08 9.79
N TYR A 89 -1.82 9.98 9.04
CA TYR A 89 -2.74 9.77 7.91
C TYR A 89 -4.13 9.50 8.50
N LYS A 90 -4.76 10.59 8.98
CA LYS A 90 -6.08 10.65 9.58
C LYS A 90 -7.05 9.87 8.71
N SER A 91 -7.25 8.60 9.06
CA SER A 91 -8.43 7.86 8.64
C SER A 91 -9.60 8.73 9.07
N ASN A 92 -10.42 9.11 8.11
CA ASN A 92 -11.62 9.90 8.33
C ASN A 92 -12.50 9.05 9.25
N LYS A 93 -12.33 9.19 10.57
CA LYS A 93 -13.18 8.59 11.57
C LYS A 93 -14.47 9.38 11.53
N SER A 94 -15.30 9.10 10.53
CA SER A 94 -16.72 9.40 10.58
C SER A 94 -17.29 8.49 11.67
N THR A 95 -17.27 8.97 12.91
CA THR A 95 -18.02 8.38 14.01
C THR A 95 -19.51 8.47 13.68
N SER A 96 -20.04 7.50 12.94
CA SER A 96 -21.48 7.27 12.92
C SER A 96 -21.86 6.57 14.21
N LYS A 97 -22.22 7.44 15.16
CA LYS A 97 -22.93 7.17 16.40
C LYS A 97 -24.13 6.26 16.09
N ARG A 98 -24.05 4.96 16.36
CA ARG A 98 -25.23 4.11 16.51
C ARG A 98 -25.54 4.02 17.99
N LYS A 99 -26.44 4.90 18.43
CA LYS A 99 -27.35 4.61 19.54
C LYS A 99 -28.18 3.38 19.12
N SER A 100 -28.24 2.39 19.99
CA SER A 100 -29.45 1.62 20.25
C SER A 100 -29.34 1.06 21.66
#